data_AF-A0AAP0Q912-F1
#
_entry.id   AF-A0AAP0Q912-F1
#
_cell.length_a   1.000
_cell.length_b   1.000
_cell.length_c   1.000
_cell.angle_alpha   90.00
_cell.angle_beta   90.00
_cell.angle_gamma   90.00
#
_symmetry.space_group_name_H-M   'P 1'
#
loop_
_entity.id
_entity.type
_entity.pdbx_description
1 polymer ?
#
loop_
_entity_poly.entity_id
_entity_poly.type
_entity_poly.pdbx_seq_one_letter_code
_entity_poly.pdbx_strand_id
1 'polypeptide(L)'
;MPVVTYTFLMFPNKGQALEYSSVQISKLNAIDLSSNLFDGEIPTSIGDYKSLMSLNLSHNSLVGKIPSSLANLTQLESLDLSNNDLVGEIPSELTSLTFLSVLNVSRNHLIGMIPSGRQFDTFPSSSFEGNSRLCGIQLQIDCNPNKSGNVAPPSDHANQSNGTNFDWIFAVAGYGSGLVVGVVIEHFVLWRNRYYLEKFMNTIRFFQGKRPLRVKHAIHPFQQSQVARLALKTRERAKHRSVAVLSLYVVRLSLFIYLFEVLIEYYNYYHRDGTVFSSASSNSNTKSPSCLHNQSSALLQFKASFTIDVSYALTPFSKLWSWKANTDCCTSWDGVTCDDFGFVIGLNVSDSGIVGNINSNNTLFNLYHLQNLNLAFNDFNSSSIPAAFSHLRRLTHLNLSAASFWDRFPLKSPNLNVWSL
;
A
#
# COMPACT_ATOMS: atom_id res chain seq x y z
N MET A 1 22.34 37.22 13.47
CA MET A 1 21.72 37.87 12.30
C MET A 1 22.09 37.06 11.07
N PRO A 2 21.22 36.17 10.58
CA PRO A 2 21.55 35.39 9.39
C PRO A 2 21.20 36.18 8.12
N VAL A 3 22.10 36.11 7.14
CA VAL A 3 22.00 36.73 5.82
C VAL A 3 21.14 35.84 4.94
N VAL A 4 19.99 36.35 4.50
CA VAL A 4 19.12 35.71 3.51
C VAL A 4 19.59 36.11 2.12
N THR A 5 19.99 35.15 1.29
CA THR A 5 20.34 35.41 -0.13
C THR A 5 19.08 35.33 -0.98
N TYR A 6 18.52 36.49 -1.32
CA TYR A 6 17.48 36.63 -2.34
C TYR A 6 18.13 36.73 -3.73
N THR A 7 17.58 36.03 -4.73
CA THR A 7 17.99 36.21 -6.13
C THR A 7 17.14 37.33 -6.74
N PHE A 8 17.75 38.48 -7.03
CA PHE A 8 17.06 39.68 -7.52
C PHE A 8 17.01 39.71 -9.05
N LEU A 9 15.81 39.89 -9.61
CA LEU A 9 15.65 40.34 -11.00
C LEU A 9 15.42 41.86 -10.99
N MET A 10 16.44 42.65 -11.31
CA MET A 10 16.31 44.10 -11.46
C MET A 10 15.89 44.45 -12.90
N PHE A 11 14.68 44.97 -13.06
CA PHE A 11 14.30 45.71 -14.26
C PHE A 11 14.36 47.21 -13.95
N PRO A 12 15.09 48.03 -14.75
CA PRO A 12 15.15 49.46 -14.49
C PRO A 12 13.84 50.12 -14.90
N ASN A 13 12.98 50.43 -13.93
CA ASN A 13 11.86 51.36 -14.11
C ASN A 13 11.93 52.45 -13.03
N LYS A 14 12.29 53.67 -13.47
CA LYS A 14 12.07 54.97 -12.81
C LYS A 14 12.11 55.01 -11.26
N GLY A 15 13.20 54.54 -10.67
CA GLY A 15 13.62 55.00 -9.33
C GLY A 15 12.76 54.58 -8.14
N GLN A 16 11.84 53.62 -8.29
CA GLN A 16 11.18 52.95 -7.16
C GLN A 16 11.42 51.45 -7.27
N ALA A 17 12.18 50.90 -6.34
CA ALA A 17 12.34 49.46 -6.18
C ALA A 17 11.00 48.90 -5.66
N LEU A 18 10.12 48.49 -6.58
CA LEU A 18 8.99 47.65 -6.23
C LEU A 18 9.54 46.26 -5.92
N GLU A 19 9.52 45.91 -4.65
CA GLU A 19 9.92 44.62 -4.11
C GLU A 19 8.90 43.55 -4.56
N TYR A 20 9.11 42.99 -5.74
CA TYR A 20 8.38 41.80 -6.17
C TYR A 20 9.06 40.57 -5.56
N SER A 21 8.57 40.13 -4.41
CA SER A 21 8.74 38.73 -3.99
C SER A 21 7.97 37.87 -4.99
N SER A 22 8.67 37.21 -5.91
CA SER A 22 8.04 36.13 -6.68
C SER A 22 7.75 35.00 -5.69
N VAL A 23 6.56 35.01 -5.09
CA VAL A 23 6.04 33.87 -4.34
C VAL A 23 5.92 32.73 -5.35
N GLN A 24 6.89 31.81 -5.31
CA GLN A 24 6.82 30.58 -6.08
C GLN A 24 5.72 29.74 -5.42
N ILE A 25 4.56 29.65 -6.07
CA ILE A 25 3.43 28.87 -5.57
C ILE A 25 3.67 27.42 -5.98
N SER A 26 3.79 26.54 -4.99
CA SER A 26 3.87 25.11 -5.24
C SER A 26 2.68 24.62 -6.07
N LYS A 27 2.95 23.80 -7.08
CA LYS A 27 1.92 23.15 -7.90
C LYS A 27 1.59 21.73 -7.42
N LEU A 28 1.95 21.39 -6.19
CA LEU A 28 1.58 20.10 -5.62
C LEU A 28 0.06 19.98 -5.52
N ASN A 29 -0.47 18.98 -6.21
CA ASN A 29 -1.85 18.58 -6.22
C ASN A 29 -2.08 17.35 -5.33
N ALA A 30 -1.12 16.43 -5.25
CA ALA A 30 -1.26 15.22 -4.46
C ALA A 30 0.01 14.89 -3.68
N ILE A 31 -0.16 14.62 -2.39
CA ILE A 31 0.90 14.20 -1.49
C ILE A 31 0.43 12.98 -0.71
N ASP A 32 1.16 11.88 -0.85
CA ASP A 32 0.97 10.68 -0.07
C ASP A 32 2.25 10.36 0.71
N LEU A 33 2.17 10.54 2.04
CA LEU A 33 3.23 10.22 3.00
C LEU A 33 2.77 9.12 3.96
N SER A 34 1.70 8.40 3.63
CA SER A 34 1.10 7.41 4.51
C SER A 34 2.01 6.21 4.79
N SER A 35 1.74 5.49 5.88
CA SER A 35 2.47 4.25 6.22
C SER A 35 3.97 4.45 6.38
N ASN A 36 4.38 5.52 7.05
CA ASN A 36 5.78 5.82 7.37
C ASN A 36 5.97 5.92 8.89
N LEU A 37 7.12 6.42 9.33
CA LEU A 37 7.48 6.59 10.73
C LEU A 37 7.46 8.07 11.15
N PHE A 38 6.69 8.93 10.48
CA PHE A 38 6.66 10.36 10.81
C PHE A 38 6.06 10.60 12.20
N ASP A 39 6.76 11.36 13.05
CA ASP A 39 6.27 11.77 14.38
C ASP A 39 6.19 13.30 14.49
N GLY A 40 5.59 13.82 15.57
CA GLY A 40 5.46 15.27 15.78
C GLY A 40 4.19 15.91 15.16
N GLU A 41 4.12 17.24 15.12
CA GLU A 41 2.86 17.97 14.82
C GLU A 41 2.71 18.39 13.35
N ILE A 42 1.50 18.25 12.79
CA ILE A 42 1.20 18.74 11.43
C ILE A 42 1.41 20.28 11.39
N PRO A 43 2.33 20.80 10.56
CA PRO A 43 2.71 22.20 10.57
C PRO A 43 1.64 23.06 9.91
N THR A 44 1.47 24.29 10.39
CA THR A 44 0.47 25.21 9.82
C THR A 44 0.75 25.61 8.38
N SER A 45 2.02 25.55 7.94
CA SER A 45 2.45 25.80 6.55
C SER A 45 1.87 24.82 5.53
N ILE A 46 1.28 23.70 5.97
CA ILE A 46 0.47 22.84 5.10
C ILE A 46 -0.58 23.64 4.33
N GLY A 47 -1.13 24.69 4.95
CA GLY A 47 -2.14 25.55 4.36
C GLY A 47 -1.65 26.47 3.24
N ASP A 48 -0.34 26.51 2.95
CA ASP A 48 0.23 27.32 1.86
C ASP A 48 0.07 26.65 0.48
N TYR A 49 -0.26 25.36 0.48
CA TYR A 49 -0.44 24.52 -0.70
C TYR A 49 -1.81 24.67 -1.38
N LYS A 50 -2.13 25.85 -1.88
CA LYS A 50 -3.47 26.16 -2.42
C LYS A 50 -3.93 25.27 -3.58
N SER A 51 -3.02 24.57 -4.25
CA SER A 51 -3.29 23.64 -5.35
C SER A 51 -3.57 22.21 -4.90
N LEU A 52 -3.42 21.90 -3.60
CA LEU A 52 -3.52 20.53 -3.09
C LEU A 52 -4.97 20.03 -3.15
N MET A 53 -5.15 18.90 -3.83
CA MET A 53 -6.38 18.16 -4.01
C MET A 53 -6.41 16.89 -3.16
N SER A 54 -5.25 16.27 -2.92
CA SER A 54 -5.16 15.05 -2.10
C SER A 54 -4.01 15.13 -1.11
N LEU A 55 -4.32 14.88 0.17
CA LEU A 55 -3.35 14.78 1.25
C LEU A 55 -3.60 13.50 2.04
N ASN A 56 -2.62 12.61 2.03
CA ASN A 56 -2.64 11.40 2.84
C ASN A 56 -1.43 11.35 3.79
N LEU A 57 -1.71 11.44 5.08
CA LEU A 57 -0.74 11.33 6.18
C LEU A 57 -1.05 10.14 7.10
N SER A 58 -1.93 9.23 6.68
CA SER A 58 -2.41 8.14 7.53
C SER A 58 -1.31 7.14 7.88
N HIS A 59 -1.52 6.34 8.93
CA HIS A 59 -0.56 5.31 9.36
C HIS A 59 0.85 5.88 9.64
N ASN A 60 0.91 6.89 10.49
CA ASN A 60 2.15 7.46 11.01
C ASN A 60 2.04 7.56 12.55
N SER A 61 2.94 8.31 13.20
CA SER A 61 2.93 8.61 14.64
C SER A 61 2.78 10.11 14.90
N LEU A 62 1.98 10.80 14.07
CA LEU A 62 1.76 12.23 14.18
C LEU A 62 0.95 12.56 15.45
N VAL A 63 1.39 13.58 16.18
CA VAL A 63 0.79 14.05 17.44
C VAL A 63 0.28 15.48 17.30
N GLY A 64 -0.29 16.03 18.38
CA GLY A 64 -0.77 17.41 18.41
C GLY A 64 -2.14 17.57 17.74
N LYS A 65 -2.53 18.82 17.48
CA LYS A 65 -3.85 19.15 16.93
C LYS A 65 -3.85 19.13 15.42
N ILE A 66 -5.01 18.85 14.83
CA ILE A 66 -5.27 19.13 13.41
C ILE A 66 -5.22 20.66 13.22
N PRO A 67 -4.33 21.21 12.38
CA PRO A 67 -4.21 22.66 12.23
C PRO A 67 -5.39 23.20 11.40
N SER A 68 -6.01 24.28 11.87
CA SER A 68 -7.10 24.94 11.14
C SER A 68 -6.68 25.51 9.79
N SER A 69 -5.38 25.71 9.56
CA SER A 69 -4.84 26.13 8.26
C SER A 69 -5.07 25.13 7.13
N LEU A 70 -5.42 23.86 7.42
CA LEU A 70 -5.90 22.91 6.41
C LEU A 70 -7.18 23.41 5.70
N ALA A 71 -7.99 24.25 6.36
CA ALA A 71 -9.15 24.89 5.74
C ALA A 71 -8.78 25.87 4.61
N ASN A 72 -7.50 26.27 4.52
CA ASN A 72 -7.02 27.12 3.44
C ASN A 72 -6.81 26.36 2.11
N LEU A 73 -6.89 25.03 2.12
CA LEU A 73 -6.71 24.17 0.96
C LEU A 73 -8.02 24.06 0.17
N THR A 74 -8.47 25.17 -0.41
CA THR A 74 -9.83 25.26 -0.98
C THR A 74 -10.10 24.33 -2.16
N GLN A 75 -9.09 23.65 -2.72
CA GLN A 75 -9.21 22.64 -3.78
C GLN A 75 -9.14 21.20 -3.23
N LEU A 76 -9.04 21.01 -1.92
CA LEU A 76 -8.85 19.69 -1.32
C LEU A 76 -10.10 18.81 -1.51
N GLU A 77 -9.90 17.66 -2.13
CA GLU A 77 -10.90 16.64 -2.43
C GLU A 77 -10.78 15.44 -1.49
N SER A 78 -9.57 15.11 -1.06
CA SER A 78 -9.29 13.97 -0.19
C SER A 78 -8.32 14.34 0.94
N LEU A 79 -8.73 14.07 2.18
CA LEU A 79 -7.92 14.23 3.38
C LEU A 79 -7.97 12.96 4.23
N ASP A 80 -6.83 12.28 4.34
CA ASP A 80 -6.68 11.11 5.21
C ASP A 80 -5.60 11.38 6.27
N LEU A 81 -6.03 11.41 7.52
CA LEU A 81 -5.23 11.59 8.73
C LEU A 81 -5.38 10.39 9.68
N SER A 82 -5.98 9.28 9.23
CA SER A 82 -6.31 8.16 10.11
C SER A 82 -5.06 7.45 10.64
N ASN A 83 -5.22 6.67 11.70
CA ASN A 83 -4.12 5.87 12.26
C ASN A 83 -2.90 6.74 12.62
N ASN A 84 -3.13 7.75 13.46
CA ASN A 84 -2.11 8.61 14.06
C ASN A 84 -2.44 8.81 15.56
N ASP A 85 -1.66 9.63 16.25
CA ASP A 85 -1.84 9.98 17.66
C ASP A 85 -2.37 11.43 17.83
N LEU A 86 -3.18 11.92 16.87
CA LEU A 86 -3.71 13.29 16.86
C LEU A 86 -4.71 13.51 18.00
N VAL A 87 -4.64 14.67 18.64
CA VAL A 87 -5.45 15.07 19.81
C VAL A 87 -6.22 16.36 19.55
N GLY A 88 -7.17 16.68 20.44
CA GLY A 88 -7.96 17.90 20.35
C GLY A 88 -9.19 17.75 19.45
N GLU A 89 -9.82 18.88 19.13
CA GLU A 89 -11.05 18.93 18.34
C GLU A 89 -10.75 18.92 16.84
N ILE A 90 -11.70 18.43 16.04
CA ILE A 90 -11.67 18.60 14.59
C ILE A 90 -12.00 20.08 14.30
N PRO A 91 -11.13 20.84 13.63
CA PRO A 91 -11.37 22.26 13.39
C PRO A 91 -12.64 22.49 12.56
N SER A 92 -13.55 23.30 13.10
CA SER A 92 -14.81 23.64 12.43
C SER A 92 -14.59 24.33 11.07
N GLU A 93 -13.44 24.97 10.89
CA GLU A 93 -13.01 25.63 9.65
C GLU A 93 -12.93 24.65 8.48
N LEU A 94 -12.68 23.35 8.72
CA LEU A 94 -12.65 22.34 7.66
C LEU A 94 -14.00 22.21 6.93
N THR A 95 -15.11 22.59 7.57
CA THR A 95 -16.42 22.64 6.91
C THR A 95 -16.44 23.61 5.72
N SER A 96 -15.49 24.54 5.60
CA SER A 96 -15.33 25.45 4.46
C SER A 96 -14.84 24.79 3.17
N LEU A 97 -14.31 23.58 3.23
CA LEU A 97 -13.72 22.87 2.09
C LEU A 97 -14.79 22.24 1.18
N THR A 98 -15.38 23.03 0.28
CA THR A 98 -16.53 22.62 -0.54
C THR A 98 -16.28 21.47 -1.52
N PHE A 99 -15.03 21.16 -1.85
CA PHE A 99 -14.65 20.04 -2.72
C PHE A 99 -14.32 18.75 -1.96
N LEU A 100 -14.25 18.80 -0.63
CA LEU A 100 -13.82 17.67 0.18
C LEU A 100 -14.85 16.53 0.09
N SER A 101 -14.47 15.45 -0.57
CA SER A 101 -15.32 14.29 -0.83
C SER A 101 -14.90 13.07 0.00
N VAL A 102 -13.64 13.02 0.41
CA VAL A 102 -13.09 11.98 1.28
C VAL A 102 -12.45 12.64 2.50
N LEU A 103 -12.94 12.28 3.68
CA LEU A 103 -12.34 12.61 4.97
C LEU A 103 -12.18 11.33 5.78
N ASN A 104 -11.00 11.09 6.31
CA ASN A 104 -10.77 10.03 7.28
C ASN A 104 -9.87 10.53 8.40
N VAL A 105 -10.41 10.56 9.61
CA VAL A 105 -9.71 10.93 10.85
C VAL A 105 -9.81 9.81 11.89
N SER A 106 -10.19 8.61 11.44
CA SER A 106 -10.39 7.45 12.31
C SER A 106 -9.10 7.02 13.01
N ARG A 107 -9.24 6.30 14.13
CA ARG A 107 -8.12 5.74 14.91
C ARG A 107 -7.08 6.82 15.28
N ASN A 108 -7.58 7.84 15.98
CA ASN A 108 -6.80 8.91 16.61
C ASN A 108 -7.27 9.10 18.07
N HIS A 109 -6.84 10.18 18.72
CA HIS A 109 -7.24 10.58 20.07
C HIS A 109 -8.06 11.88 20.07
N LEU A 110 -8.86 12.11 19.03
CA LEU A 110 -9.67 13.31 18.87
C LEU A 110 -10.83 13.34 19.88
N ILE A 111 -11.22 14.56 20.26
CA ILE A 111 -12.23 14.83 21.28
C ILE A 111 -13.26 15.83 20.77
N GLY A 112 -14.43 15.88 21.42
CA GLY A 112 -15.42 16.92 21.18
C GLY A 112 -16.41 16.60 20.08
N MET A 113 -17.20 17.61 19.69
CA MET A 113 -18.26 17.46 18.69
C MET A 113 -17.66 17.42 17.27
N ILE A 114 -18.07 16.43 16.48
CA ILE A 114 -17.79 16.40 15.04
C ILE A 114 -18.47 17.61 14.40
N PRO A 115 -17.73 18.46 13.64
CA PRO A 115 -18.33 19.58 12.93
C PRO A 115 -19.45 19.09 12.01
N SER A 116 -20.59 19.79 12.05
CA SER A 116 -21.75 19.49 11.21
C SER A 116 -21.92 20.54 10.11
N GLY A 117 -22.59 20.13 9.03
CA GLY A 117 -22.96 20.99 7.91
C GLY A 117 -22.20 20.71 6.61
N ARG A 118 -22.84 21.06 5.49
CA ARG A 118 -22.34 20.88 4.11
C ARG A 118 -21.94 19.41 3.86
N GLN A 119 -20.73 19.17 3.36
CA GLN A 119 -20.22 17.84 3.06
C GLN A 119 -19.85 17.03 4.31
N PHE A 120 -19.68 17.65 5.49
CA PHE A 120 -19.32 16.93 6.73
C PHE A 120 -20.42 15.97 7.21
N ASP A 121 -21.68 16.29 6.92
CA ASP A 121 -22.82 15.42 7.26
C ASP A 121 -22.91 14.20 6.35
N THR A 122 -22.16 14.18 5.23
CA THR A 122 -22.18 13.08 4.25
C THR A 122 -21.12 12.02 4.51
N PHE A 123 -20.13 12.31 5.36
CA PHE A 123 -19.06 11.36 5.67
C PHE A 123 -19.59 10.19 6.53
N PRO A 124 -19.19 8.95 6.23
CA PRO A 124 -19.64 7.77 6.97
C PRO A 124 -19.09 7.75 8.41
N SER A 125 -19.71 6.98 9.30
CA SER A 125 -19.23 6.78 10.68
C SER A 125 -17.79 6.27 10.73
N SER A 126 -17.42 5.44 9.75
CA SER A 126 -16.06 4.87 9.61
C SER A 126 -14.97 5.94 9.50
N SER A 127 -15.29 7.14 8.99
CA SER A 127 -14.36 8.27 8.92
C SER A 127 -13.94 8.81 10.30
N PHE A 128 -14.71 8.52 11.35
CA PHE A 128 -14.50 9.06 12.70
C PHE A 128 -14.26 7.97 13.77
N GLU A 129 -14.47 6.70 13.42
CA GLU A 129 -14.33 5.54 14.32
C GLU A 129 -12.95 5.46 14.98
N GLY A 130 -12.88 4.82 16.15
CA GLY A 130 -11.62 4.67 16.89
C GLY A 130 -11.16 5.93 17.65
N ASN A 131 -11.94 7.01 17.65
CA ASN A 131 -11.76 8.17 18.52
C ASN A 131 -12.75 8.12 19.70
N SER A 132 -12.30 7.70 20.89
CA SER A 132 -13.19 7.37 22.02
C SER A 132 -13.96 8.55 22.63
N ARG A 133 -13.55 9.79 22.34
CA ARG A 133 -14.12 11.02 22.91
C ARG A 133 -14.76 11.93 21.87
N LEU A 134 -14.89 11.47 20.62
CA LEU A 134 -15.71 12.15 19.63
C LEU A 134 -17.19 11.86 19.86
N CYS A 135 -18.02 12.86 19.57
CA CYS A 135 -19.48 12.78 19.64
C CYS A 135 -20.09 13.56 18.47
N GLY A 136 -21.36 13.32 18.13
CA GLY A 136 -22.01 13.95 16.98
C GLY A 136 -22.92 13.00 16.21
N ILE A 137 -23.62 13.55 15.22
CA ILE A 137 -24.67 12.83 14.47
C ILE A 137 -24.11 11.63 13.69
N GLN A 138 -22.89 11.74 13.18
CA GLN A 138 -22.22 10.70 12.39
C GLN A 138 -21.91 9.45 13.24
N LEU A 139 -21.66 9.62 14.54
CA LEU A 139 -21.41 8.52 15.47
C LEU A 139 -22.65 8.14 16.30
N GLN A 140 -23.74 8.90 16.18
CA GLN A 140 -24.94 8.77 17.03
C GLN A 140 -24.64 8.85 18.55
N ILE A 141 -23.60 9.61 18.92
CA ILE A 141 -23.17 9.82 20.32
C ILE A 141 -23.58 11.23 20.75
N ASP A 142 -24.32 11.34 21.86
CA ASP A 142 -24.68 12.64 22.45
C ASP A 142 -23.45 13.33 23.06
N CYS A 143 -23.24 14.58 22.71
CA CYS A 143 -22.16 15.41 23.21
C CYS A 143 -22.42 16.02 24.61
N ASN A 144 -23.60 15.81 25.19
CA ASN A 144 -23.94 16.31 26.51
C ASN A 144 -24.15 15.17 27.53
N PRO A 145 -23.13 14.84 28.36
CA PRO A 145 -23.27 13.79 29.37
C PRO A 145 -24.32 14.13 30.45
N ASN A 146 -24.65 15.42 30.64
CA ASN A 146 -25.56 15.88 31.71
C ASN A 146 -27.05 15.89 31.32
N LYS A 147 -27.41 15.47 30.10
CA LYS A 147 -28.80 15.16 29.71
C LYS A 147 -29.11 13.66 29.73
N SER A 148 -28.12 12.81 30.03
CA SER A 148 -28.33 11.39 30.28
C SER A 148 -28.85 11.17 31.72
N GLY A 149 -30.09 11.58 31.96
CA GLY A 149 -30.89 10.99 33.01
C GLY A 149 -31.31 9.60 32.56
N ASN A 150 -30.67 8.58 33.14
CA ASN A 150 -30.87 7.14 32.92
C ASN A 150 -30.26 6.55 31.65
N VAL A 151 -28.93 6.42 31.62
CA VAL A 151 -28.28 5.31 30.91
C VAL A 151 -27.44 4.53 31.92
N ALA A 152 -27.78 3.25 32.08
CA ALA A 152 -27.13 2.30 32.97
C ALA A 152 -25.64 2.12 32.62
N PRO A 153 -24.78 1.72 33.57
CA PRO A 153 -23.37 1.45 33.29
C PRO A 153 -23.23 0.31 32.26
N PRO A 154 -22.14 0.25 31.47
CA PRO A 154 -21.98 -0.80 30.48
C PRO A 154 -21.89 -2.15 31.22
N SER A 155 -22.91 -2.97 31.02
CA SER A 155 -22.89 -4.36 31.40
C SER A 155 -21.98 -5.11 30.43
N ASP A 156 -20.92 -5.71 30.96
CA ASP A 156 -20.20 -6.81 30.32
C ASP A 156 -21.17 -7.98 30.11
N HIS A 157 -21.93 -7.93 29.02
CA HIS A 157 -22.60 -9.09 28.47
C HIS A 157 -22.54 -9.03 26.96
N ALA A 158 -21.54 -9.74 26.43
CA ALA A 158 -21.56 -10.25 25.08
C ALA A 158 -22.92 -10.89 24.80
N ASN A 159 -23.68 -10.32 23.86
CA ASN A 159 -24.74 -11.05 23.19
C ASN A 159 -24.94 -10.50 21.78
N GLN A 160 -24.46 -11.32 20.84
CA GLN A 160 -25.20 -11.74 19.64
C GLN A 160 -26.27 -10.76 19.14
N SER A 161 -25.86 -9.87 18.23
CA SER A 161 -26.76 -9.36 17.19
C SER A 161 -26.37 -9.99 15.86
N ASN A 162 -27.21 -10.94 15.46
CA ASN A 162 -27.40 -11.50 14.13
C ASN A 162 -26.71 -10.73 12.99
N GLY A 163 -25.48 -11.15 12.70
CA GLY A 163 -24.91 -11.01 11.37
C GLY A 163 -25.70 -11.89 10.40
N THR A 164 -25.95 -11.33 9.23
CA THR A 164 -26.56 -11.94 8.05
C THR A 164 -26.28 -13.44 7.95
N ASN A 165 -27.34 -14.23 7.82
CA ASN A 165 -27.31 -15.64 7.48
C ASN A 165 -26.29 -15.87 6.35
N PHE A 166 -25.12 -16.39 6.71
CA PHE A 166 -24.14 -16.87 5.76
C PHE A 166 -24.75 -18.16 5.21
N ASP A 167 -25.25 -18.12 3.97
CA ASP A 167 -25.94 -19.24 3.34
C ASP A 167 -24.98 -20.41 3.13
N TRP A 168 -24.86 -21.27 4.15
CA TRP A 168 -24.13 -22.54 4.12
C TRP A 168 -24.56 -23.44 2.95
N ILE A 169 -25.71 -23.17 2.35
CA ILE A 169 -26.19 -23.79 1.11
C ILE A 169 -25.17 -23.61 -0.04
N PHE A 170 -24.58 -22.43 -0.20
CA PHE A 170 -23.58 -22.19 -1.27
C PHE A 170 -22.24 -22.88 -0.97
N ALA A 171 -21.83 -22.94 0.31
CA ALA A 171 -20.65 -23.68 0.72
C ALA A 171 -20.82 -25.19 0.49
N VAL A 172 -21.96 -25.76 0.87
CA VAL A 172 -22.27 -27.18 0.66
C VAL A 172 -22.40 -27.53 -0.84
N ALA A 173 -23.00 -26.65 -1.64
CA ALA A 173 -23.08 -26.81 -3.10
C ALA A 173 -21.70 -26.72 -3.78
N GLY A 174 -20.81 -25.86 -3.29
CA GLY A 174 -19.43 -25.75 -3.75
C GLY A 174 -18.59 -26.99 -3.42
N TYR A 175 -18.69 -27.52 -2.20
CA TYR A 175 -17.99 -28.74 -1.81
C TYR A 175 -18.45 -29.97 -2.60
N GLY A 176 -19.75 -30.07 -2.90
CA GLY A 176 -20.29 -31.16 -3.70
C GLY A 176 -19.85 -31.12 -5.16
N SER A 177 -19.90 -29.95 -5.80
CA SER A 177 -19.55 -29.79 -7.21
C SER A 177 -18.03 -29.86 -7.46
N GLY A 178 -17.22 -29.29 -6.56
CA GLY A 178 -15.76 -29.33 -6.65
C GLY A 178 -15.17 -30.74 -6.55
N LEU A 179 -15.75 -31.63 -5.73
CA LEU A 179 -15.27 -33.00 -5.59
C LEU A 179 -15.54 -33.84 -6.84
N VAL A 180 -16.69 -33.64 -7.49
CA VAL A 180 -17.04 -34.33 -8.74
C VAL A 180 -16.12 -33.88 -9.88
N VAL A 181 -15.90 -32.58 -10.03
CA VAL A 181 -14.99 -32.04 -11.06
C VAL A 181 -13.56 -32.49 -10.82
N GLY A 182 -13.09 -32.50 -9.57
CA GLY A 182 -11.76 -32.97 -9.19
C GLY A 182 -11.51 -34.43 -9.56
N VAL A 183 -12.45 -35.33 -9.23
CA VAL A 183 -12.33 -36.76 -9.55
C VAL A 183 -12.37 -37.02 -11.07
N VAL A 184 -13.18 -36.27 -11.82
CA VAL A 184 -13.26 -36.40 -13.29
C VAL A 184 -11.96 -35.94 -13.96
N ILE A 185 -11.39 -34.81 -13.51
CA ILE A 185 -10.10 -34.32 -14.03
C ILE A 185 -8.96 -35.28 -13.66
N GLU A 186 -8.93 -35.79 -12.43
CA GLU A 186 -7.93 -36.77 -11.98
C GLU A 186 -8.01 -38.07 -12.79
N HIS A 187 -9.22 -38.56 -13.08
CA HIS A 187 -9.43 -39.72 -13.94
C HIS A 187 -8.96 -39.47 -15.38
N PHE A 188 -9.20 -38.27 -15.93
CA PHE A 188 -8.80 -37.91 -17.29
C PHE A 188 -7.28 -37.75 -17.44
N VAL A 189 -6.62 -37.17 -16.43
CA VAL A 189 -5.17 -36.97 -16.41
C VAL A 189 -4.42 -38.29 -16.27
N LEU A 190 -4.92 -39.21 -15.42
CA LEU A 190 -4.32 -40.53 -15.23
C LEU A 190 -4.51 -41.46 -16.44
N TRP A 191 -5.64 -41.35 -17.15
CA TRP A 191 -5.94 -42.21 -18.30
C TRP A 191 -5.18 -41.80 -19.58
N ARG A 192 -4.92 -40.49 -19.76
CA ARG A 192 -4.31 -39.97 -20.99
C ARG A 192 -2.78 -40.06 -21.01
N ASN A 193 -2.13 -40.23 -19.86
CA ASN A 193 -0.69 -40.02 -19.76
C ASN A 193 0.02 -41.22 -19.09
N ARG A 194 0.35 -42.24 -19.90
CA ARG A 194 1.01 -43.51 -19.45
C ARG A 194 2.27 -43.31 -18.60
N TYR A 195 2.96 -42.18 -18.79
CA TYR A 195 4.15 -41.81 -18.02
C TYR A 195 3.90 -41.68 -16.51
N TYR A 196 2.77 -41.09 -16.11
CA TYR A 196 2.45 -40.90 -14.68
C TYR A 196 1.98 -42.21 -14.02
N LEU A 197 1.33 -43.07 -14.79
CA LEU A 197 0.90 -44.39 -14.33
C LEU A 197 2.11 -45.29 -14.02
N GLU A 198 3.15 -45.28 -14.86
CA GLU A 198 4.39 -46.03 -14.57
C GLU A 198 5.14 -45.51 -13.36
N LYS A 199 5.23 -44.18 -13.19
CA LYS A 199 5.89 -43.57 -12.03
C LYS A 199 5.14 -43.91 -10.74
N PHE A 200 3.81 -43.85 -10.76
CA PHE A 200 2.95 -44.24 -9.64
C PHE A 200 3.10 -45.73 -9.28
N MET A 201 3.08 -46.63 -10.28
CA MET A 201 3.26 -48.07 -10.04
C MET A 201 4.67 -48.41 -9.54
N ASN A 202 5.70 -47.67 -9.96
CA ASN A 202 7.07 -47.83 -9.45
C ASN A 202 7.22 -47.33 -8.00
N THR A 203 6.51 -46.27 -7.62
CA THR A 203 6.44 -45.83 -6.22
C THR A 203 5.73 -46.86 -5.33
N ILE A 204 4.67 -47.51 -5.82
CA ILE A 204 3.99 -48.61 -5.08
C ILE A 204 4.92 -49.83 -4.93
N ARG A 205 5.71 -50.18 -5.95
CA ARG A 205 6.71 -51.28 -5.87
C ARG A 205 7.83 -50.99 -4.88
N PHE A 206 8.24 -49.73 -4.73
CA PHE A 206 9.21 -49.31 -3.71
C PHE A 206 8.69 -49.56 -2.28
N PHE A 207 7.40 -49.35 -2.03
CA PHE A 207 6.77 -49.65 -0.74
C PHE A 207 6.48 -51.14 -0.50
N GLN A 208 6.47 -51.99 -1.54
CA GLN A 208 6.30 -53.44 -1.41
C GLN A 208 7.63 -54.23 -1.34
N GLY A 209 8.78 -53.56 -1.51
CA GLY A 209 10.11 -54.15 -1.66
C GLY A 209 10.94 -54.38 -0.39
N LYS A 210 10.34 -54.55 0.79
CA LYS A 210 11.05 -55.03 2.00
C LYS A 210 10.37 -56.28 2.54
N ARG A 211 10.81 -57.46 2.09
CA ARG A 211 10.48 -58.74 2.74
C ARG A 211 11.38 -58.91 3.99
N PRO A 212 10.84 -59.27 5.16
CA PRO A 212 11.67 -59.71 6.27
C PRO A 212 12.20 -61.14 6.03
N LEU A 213 13.41 -61.39 6.52
CA LEU A 213 14.11 -62.68 6.52
C LEU A 213 13.25 -63.80 7.13
N ARG A 214 13.15 -64.95 6.45
CA ARG A 214 12.56 -66.18 6.99
C ARG A 214 13.47 -66.75 8.07
N VAL A 215 13.07 -66.64 9.33
CA VAL A 215 13.56 -67.52 10.40
C VAL A 215 12.59 -68.71 10.47
N LYS A 216 13.08 -69.90 10.12
CA LYS A 216 12.35 -71.17 10.33
C LYS A 216 12.61 -71.61 11.77
N HIS A 217 11.66 -71.43 12.69
CA HIS A 217 11.52 -72.27 13.88
C HIS A 217 10.03 -72.44 14.21
N ALA A 218 9.65 -73.67 14.55
CA ALA A 218 8.27 -74.13 14.72
C ALA A 218 7.59 -73.49 15.94
N ILE A 219 6.41 -72.89 15.74
CA ILE A 219 5.54 -72.38 16.80
C ILE A 219 4.14 -72.97 16.59
N HIS A 220 3.55 -73.48 17.68
CA HIS A 220 2.29 -74.21 17.76
C HIS A 220 1.07 -73.38 17.26
N PRO A 221 0.03 -73.99 16.64
CA PRO A 221 -1.02 -73.29 15.87
C PRO A 221 -1.97 -72.33 16.63
N PHE A 222 -1.79 -72.09 17.93
CA PHE A 222 -2.68 -71.19 18.71
C PHE A 222 -2.19 -69.73 18.80
N GLN A 223 -0.91 -69.44 18.55
CA GLN A 223 -0.35 -68.07 18.69
C GLN A 223 -0.31 -67.23 17.40
N GLN A 224 -0.60 -67.80 16.22
CA GLN A 224 -0.60 -67.04 14.96
C GLN A 224 -1.74 -66.01 14.84
N SER A 225 -2.89 -66.22 15.50
CA SER A 225 -4.07 -65.35 15.33
C SER A 225 -3.98 -64.01 16.05
N GLN A 226 -3.19 -63.89 17.13
CA GLN A 226 -3.05 -62.65 17.89
C GLN A 226 -2.00 -61.72 17.28
N VAL A 227 -0.88 -62.26 16.80
CA VAL A 227 0.18 -61.47 16.15
C VAL A 227 -0.31 -60.90 14.81
N ALA A 228 -1.10 -61.66 14.04
CA ALA A 228 -1.72 -61.18 12.81
C ALA A 228 -2.73 -60.03 13.06
N ARG A 229 -3.52 -60.11 14.14
CA ARG A 229 -4.47 -59.06 14.55
C ARG A 229 -3.75 -57.78 15.01
N LEU A 230 -2.63 -57.89 15.72
CA LEU A 230 -1.84 -56.74 16.16
C LEU A 230 -1.16 -56.03 14.97
N ALA A 231 -0.66 -56.78 14.00
CA ALA A 231 -0.03 -56.25 12.78
C ALA A 231 -1.04 -55.56 11.82
N LEU A 232 -2.27 -56.06 11.73
CA LEU A 232 -3.36 -55.39 11.00
C LEU A 232 -3.75 -54.06 11.66
N LYS A 233 -3.84 -54.04 13.00
CA LYS A 233 -4.20 -52.84 13.78
C LYS A 233 -3.14 -51.73 13.69
N THR A 234 -1.85 -52.07 13.62
CA THR A 234 -0.78 -51.09 13.38
C THR A 234 -0.72 -50.61 11.94
N ARG A 235 -1.03 -51.46 10.96
CA ARG A 235 -1.12 -51.08 9.54
C ARG A 235 -2.29 -50.13 9.25
N GLU A 236 -3.44 -50.33 9.88
CA GLU A 236 -4.58 -49.40 9.77
C GLU A 236 -4.27 -48.05 10.43
N ARG A 237 -3.66 -48.03 11.61
CA ARG A 237 -3.25 -46.77 12.26
C ARG A 237 -2.21 -45.99 11.45
N ALA A 238 -1.29 -46.67 10.77
CA ALA A 238 -0.33 -46.03 9.88
C ALA A 238 -1.02 -45.41 8.64
N LYS A 239 -1.98 -46.11 8.03
CA LYS A 239 -2.81 -45.56 6.94
C LYS A 239 -3.62 -44.34 7.40
N HIS A 240 -4.27 -44.39 8.56
CA HIS A 240 -5.02 -43.24 9.09
C HIS A 240 -4.13 -42.03 9.37
N ARG A 241 -2.92 -42.21 9.89
CA ARG A 241 -1.95 -41.11 10.08
C ARG A 241 -1.49 -40.51 8.75
N SER A 242 -1.20 -41.34 7.74
CA SER A 242 -0.81 -40.84 6.41
C SER A 242 -1.95 -40.09 5.71
N VAL A 243 -3.19 -40.55 5.84
CA VAL A 243 -4.38 -39.87 5.28
C VAL A 243 -4.63 -38.53 5.99
N ALA A 244 -4.47 -38.47 7.31
CA ALA A 244 -4.62 -37.22 8.07
C ALA A 244 -3.55 -36.17 7.71
N VAL A 245 -2.32 -36.60 7.41
CA VAL A 245 -1.25 -35.70 6.95
C VAL A 245 -1.53 -35.18 5.55
N LEU A 246 -1.99 -36.05 4.64
CA LEU A 246 -2.39 -35.62 3.29
C LEU A 246 -3.58 -34.64 3.33
N SER A 247 -4.58 -34.91 4.17
CA SER A 247 -5.74 -34.02 4.31
C SER A 247 -5.36 -32.65 4.87
N LEU A 248 -4.42 -32.59 5.83
CA LEU A 248 -3.90 -31.31 6.32
C LEU A 248 -3.14 -30.54 5.22
N TYR A 249 -2.39 -31.23 4.37
CA TYR A 249 -1.64 -30.59 3.29
C TYR A 249 -2.56 -30.00 2.22
N VAL A 250 -3.63 -30.71 1.88
CA VAL A 250 -4.66 -30.24 0.94
C VAL A 250 -5.38 -29.02 1.51
N VAL A 251 -5.78 -29.05 2.79
CA VAL A 251 -6.44 -27.90 3.44
C VAL A 251 -5.52 -26.67 3.46
N ARG A 252 -4.23 -26.86 3.75
CA ARG A 252 -3.24 -25.77 3.71
C ARG A 252 -3.05 -25.19 2.31
N LEU A 253 -3.02 -26.04 1.27
CA LEU A 253 -2.91 -25.59 -0.11
C LEU A 253 -4.16 -24.83 -0.56
N SER A 254 -5.35 -25.29 -0.18
CA SER A 254 -6.62 -24.61 -0.47
C SER A 254 -6.73 -23.25 0.24
N LEU A 255 -6.30 -23.15 1.51
CA LEU A 255 -6.23 -21.87 2.23
C LEU A 255 -5.24 -20.89 1.57
N PHE A 256 -4.11 -21.40 1.09
CA PHE A 256 -3.11 -20.59 0.39
C PHE A 256 -3.65 -20.04 -0.94
N ILE A 257 -4.33 -20.87 -1.73
CA ILE A 257 -4.95 -20.45 -3.00
C ILE A 257 -6.05 -19.41 -2.74
N TYR A 258 -6.90 -19.62 -1.73
CA TYR A 258 -7.94 -18.66 -1.36
C TYR A 258 -7.37 -17.30 -0.93
N LEU A 259 -6.33 -17.29 -0.08
CA LEU A 259 -5.63 -16.06 0.31
C LEU A 259 -4.99 -15.36 -0.89
N PHE A 260 -4.44 -16.11 -1.85
CA PHE A 260 -3.85 -15.56 -3.07
C PHE A 260 -4.91 -14.91 -3.97
N GLU A 261 -6.09 -15.51 -4.14
CA GLU A 261 -7.19 -14.90 -4.89
C GLU A 261 -7.75 -13.64 -4.22
N VAL A 262 -7.89 -13.64 -2.89
CA VAL A 262 -8.30 -12.44 -2.13
C VAL A 262 -7.28 -11.31 -2.28
N LEU A 263 -5.98 -11.62 -2.33
CA LEU A 263 -4.94 -10.61 -2.57
C LEU A 263 -4.99 -10.06 -4.00
N ILE A 264 -5.32 -10.89 -5.00
CA ILE A 264 -5.52 -10.43 -6.38
C ILE A 264 -6.75 -9.52 -6.49
N GLU A 265 -7.86 -9.88 -5.85
CA GLU A 265 -9.05 -9.02 -5.84
C GLU A 265 -8.81 -7.71 -5.07
N TYR A 266 -8.10 -7.77 -3.94
CA TYR A 266 -7.67 -6.58 -3.18
C TYR A 266 -6.76 -5.68 -4.01
N TYR A 267 -5.78 -6.26 -4.73
CA TYR A 267 -4.90 -5.53 -5.65
C TYR A 267 -5.70 -4.86 -6.77
N ASN A 268 -6.61 -5.60 -7.42
CA ASN A 268 -7.45 -5.08 -8.50
C ASN A 268 -8.46 -4.02 -8.01
N TYR A 269 -8.92 -4.12 -6.76
CA TYR A 269 -9.80 -3.13 -6.14
C TYR A 269 -9.08 -1.78 -5.95
N TYR A 270 -7.82 -1.80 -5.50
CA TYR A 270 -7.01 -0.57 -5.36
C TYR A 270 -6.49 -0.02 -6.69
N HIS A 271 -6.35 -0.84 -7.73
CA HIS A 271 -5.82 -0.41 -9.02
C HIS A 271 -6.87 0.00 -10.07
N ARG A 272 -8.16 0.11 -9.69
CA ARG A 272 -9.26 0.31 -10.64
C ARG A 272 -9.51 1.76 -11.11
N ASP A 273 -8.93 2.77 -10.47
CA ASP A 273 -9.14 4.20 -10.81
C ASP A 273 -7.98 4.86 -11.58
N GLY A 274 -7.24 4.09 -12.38
CA GLY A 274 -6.15 4.59 -13.22
C GLY A 274 -6.43 4.71 -14.72
N THR A 275 -7.65 4.44 -15.20
CA THR A 275 -7.91 4.23 -16.64
C THR A 275 -9.04 5.08 -17.22
N VAL A 276 -8.74 6.34 -17.58
CA VAL A 276 -9.38 7.06 -18.71
C VAL A 276 -8.35 8.13 -19.17
N PHE A 277 -7.97 8.36 -20.42
CA PHE A 277 -8.70 8.38 -21.70
C PHE A 277 -7.66 8.24 -22.84
N SER A 278 -7.75 7.20 -23.68
CA SER A 278 -7.04 7.15 -24.96
C SER A 278 -7.99 7.64 -26.05
N SER A 279 -7.72 8.83 -26.59
CA SER A 279 -8.36 9.31 -27.83
C SER A 279 -7.48 8.98 -29.03
N ALA A 280 -8.15 8.68 -30.14
CA ALA A 280 -7.62 8.03 -31.31
C ALA A 280 -6.70 8.91 -32.18
N SER A 281 -5.67 8.25 -32.72
CA SER A 281 -5.03 8.41 -34.04
C SER A 281 -5.15 9.77 -34.76
N SER A 282 -3.99 10.42 -34.91
CA SER A 282 -3.65 11.05 -36.19
C SER A 282 -2.23 10.63 -36.59
N ASN A 283 -2.11 10.12 -37.80
CA ASN A 283 -0.85 9.72 -38.43
C ASN A 283 0.04 10.95 -38.65
N SER A 284 1.14 11.05 -37.91
CA SER A 284 2.35 11.72 -38.37
C SER A 284 3.56 10.87 -37.99
N ASN A 285 4.38 10.51 -38.98
CA ASN A 285 5.71 9.93 -38.80
C ASN A 285 6.65 10.98 -38.18
N THR A 286 6.39 11.36 -36.94
CA THR A 286 7.30 12.12 -36.09
C THR A 286 7.87 11.12 -35.11
N LYS A 287 9.12 10.71 -35.36
CA LYS A 287 9.90 9.88 -34.43
C LYS A 287 9.78 10.51 -33.05
N SER A 288 9.15 9.82 -32.09
CA SER A 288 9.00 10.33 -30.72
C SER A 288 10.38 10.79 -30.23
N PRO A 289 10.48 11.97 -29.61
CA PRO A 289 11.77 12.50 -29.20
C PRO A 289 12.43 11.53 -28.23
N SER A 290 13.71 11.25 -28.50
CA SER A 290 14.50 10.37 -27.67
C SER A 290 14.80 11.04 -26.33
N CYS A 291 14.85 10.24 -25.27
CA CYS A 291 15.26 10.67 -23.94
C CYS A 291 16.56 11.46 -24.00
N LEU A 292 16.60 12.64 -23.38
CA LEU A 292 17.84 13.41 -23.32
C LEU A 292 18.93 12.61 -22.58
N HIS A 293 20.15 12.62 -23.13
CA HIS A 293 21.25 11.81 -22.62
C HIS A 293 21.63 12.14 -21.17
N ASN A 294 21.53 13.41 -20.77
CA ASN A 294 21.77 13.81 -19.38
C ASN A 294 20.72 13.24 -18.40
N GLN A 295 19.47 13.07 -18.83
CA GLN A 295 18.40 12.54 -17.98
C GLN A 295 18.48 11.04 -17.81
N SER A 296 18.72 10.31 -18.91
CA SER A 296 19.02 8.87 -18.83
C SER A 296 20.28 8.60 -18.00
N SER A 297 21.33 9.41 -18.14
CA SER A 297 22.53 9.31 -17.30
C SER A 297 22.24 9.57 -15.82
N ALA A 298 21.46 10.62 -15.50
CA ALA A 298 21.06 10.94 -14.14
C ALA A 298 20.25 9.80 -13.49
N LEU A 299 19.34 9.18 -14.25
CA LEU A 299 18.54 8.04 -13.80
C LEU A 299 19.39 6.78 -13.59
N LEU A 300 20.37 6.49 -14.45
CA LEU A 300 21.30 5.36 -14.23
C LEU A 300 22.17 5.58 -12.98
N GLN A 301 22.60 6.82 -12.71
CA GLN A 301 23.31 7.16 -11.47
C GLN A 301 22.41 7.08 -10.24
N PHE A 302 21.13 7.46 -10.38
CA PHE A 302 20.12 7.27 -9.34
C PHE A 302 20.01 5.78 -8.99
N LYS A 303 19.82 4.91 -9.99
CA LYS A 303 19.77 3.45 -9.83
C LYS A 303 21.04 2.91 -9.15
N ALA A 304 22.22 3.42 -9.53
CA ALA A 304 23.49 2.99 -8.94
C ALA A 304 23.69 3.40 -7.47
N SER A 305 22.86 4.31 -6.95
CA SER A 305 22.94 4.79 -5.56
C SER A 305 22.27 3.85 -4.55
N PHE A 306 21.58 2.80 -5.01
CA PHE A 306 20.79 1.92 -4.15
C PHE A 306 21.14 0.45 -4.36
N THR A 307 20.85 -0.34 -3.33
CA THR A 307 20.79 -1.81 -3.44
C THR A 307 19.40 -2.21 -3.89
N ILE A 308 19.29 -3.21 -4.76
CA ILE A 308 18.00 -3.77 -5.18
C ILE A 308 17.81 -5.10 -4.45
N ASP A 309 16.90 -5.13 -3.48
CA ASP A 309 16.47 -6.32 -2.76
C ASP A 309 14.96 -6.52 -2.93
N VAL A 310 14.59 -7.52 -3.74
CA VAL A 310 13.20 -7.88 -4.02
C VAL A 310 12.64 -8.92 -3.05
N SER A 311 13.37 -9.28 -1.99
CA SER A 311 12.94 -10.29 -1.00
C SER A 311 11.66 -9.88 -0.26
N TYR A 312 11.39 -8.57 -0.18
CA TYR A 312 10.24 -7.99 0.53
C TYR A 312 9.31 -7.19 -0.38
N ALA A 313 9.56 -7.18 -1.70
CA ALA A 313 8.71 -6.49 -2.66
C ALA A 313 7.42 -7.27 -2.91
N LEU A 314 6.33 -6.55 -3.15
CA LEU A 314 5.02 -7.14 -3.50
C LEU A 314 5.07 -7.76 -4.90
N THR A 315 5.92 -7.22 -5.78
CA THR A 315 6.17 -7.75 -7.12
C THR A 315 7.54 -8.46 -7.18
N PRO A 316 7.63 -9.60 -7.90
CA PRO A 316 8.88 -10.35 -8.02
C PRO A 316 9.93 -9.70 -8.94
N PHE A 317 9.60 -8.57 -9.58
CA PHE A 317 10.47 -7.91 -10.56
C PHE A 317 10.60 -6.41 -10.28
N SER A 318 11.84 -5.95 -10.12
CA SER A 318 12.14 -4.52 -10.01
C SER A 318 12.01 -3.83 -11.37
N LYS A 319 11.26 -2.71 -11.41
CA LYS A 319 11.14 -1.85 -12.62
C LYS A 319 12.51 -1.38 -13.11
N LEU A 320 13.46 -1.19 -12.18
CA LEU A 320 14.83 -0.77 -12.47
C LEU A 320 15.61 -1.77 -13.35
N TRP A 321 15.18 -3.03 -13.48
CA TRP A 321 15.85 -4.01 -14.35
C TRP A 321 15.69 -3.71 -15.84
N SER A 322 14.65 -2.99 -16.24
CA SER A 322 14.48 -2.51 -17.62
C SER A 322 15.47 -1.40 -17.99
N TRP A 323 16.04 -0.70 -16.99
CA TRP A 323 16.93 0.44 -17.20
C TRP A 323 18.32 -0.01 -17.65
N LYS A 324 18.58 0.13 -18.95
CA LYS A 324 19.82 -0.30 -19.61
C LYS A 324 20.51 0.88 -20.29
N ALA A 325 21.83 0.91 -20.19
CA ALA A 325 22.62 1.85 -20.98
C ALA A 325 22.38 1.61 -22.48
N ASN A 326 22.44 2.69 -23.28
CA ASN A 326 22.25 2.67 -24.72
C ASN A 326 20.83 2.26 -25.20
N THR A 327 19.85 2.20 -24.30
CA THR A 327 18.43 2.15 -24.68
C THR A 327 17.75 3.48 -24.36
N ASP A 328 16.66 3.76 -25.05
CA ASP A 328 15.93 5.00 -24.87
C ASP A 328 15.05 4.93 -23.61
N CYS A 329 15.29 5.85 -22.67
CA CYS A 329 14.61 5.81 -21.37
C CYS A 329 13.10 6.10 -21.46
N CYS A 330 12.65 6.87 -22.45
CA CYS A 330 11.24 7.27 -22.57
C CYS A 330 10.36 6.16 -23.15
N THR A 331 10.95 5.22 -23.86
CA THR A 331 10.22 4.14 -24.57
C THR A 331 10.51 2.76 -24.01
N SER A 332 11.68 2.56 -23.39
CA SER A 332 12.16 1.23 -23.01
C SER A 332 12.26 1.00 -21.51
N TRP A 333 12.21 2.04 -20.68
CA TRP A 333 12.41 1.93 -19.24
C TRP A 333 11.08 1.98 -18.50
N ASP A 334 10.79 0.92 -17.76
CA ASP A 334 9.62 0.83 -16.90
C ASP A 334 9.66 1.93 -15.85
N GLY A 335 8.51 2.58 -15.66
CA GLY A 335 8.37 3.64 -14.67
C GLY A 335 8.90 5.01 -15.11
N VAL A 336 9.43 5.18 -16.32
CA VAL A 336 9.85 6.49 -16.84
C VAL A 336 8.79 7.02 -17.80
N THR A 337 8.38 8.27 -17.61
CA THR A 337 7.44 8.97 -18.50
C THR A 337 8.06 10.27 -18.96
N CYS A 338 8.00 10.53 -20.27
CA CYS A 338 8.54 11.73 -20.89
C CYS A 338 7.46 12.58 -21.57
N ASP A 339 7.74 13.86 -21.73
CA ASP A 339 6.92 14.76 -22.55
C ASP A 339 7.24 14.64 -24.05
N ASP A 340 6.50 15.41 -24.86
CA ASP A 340 6.67 15.50 -26.32
C ASP A 340 8.01 16.10 -26.76
N PHE A 341 8.90 16.46 -25.82
CA PHE A 341 10.26 16.94 -26.09
C PHE A 341 11.33 15.98 -25.54
N GLY A 342 10.94 14.86 -24.93
CA GLY A 342 11.86 13.87 -24.36
C GLY A 342 12.37 14.22 -22.95
N PHE A 343 11.78 15.20 -22.26
CA PHE A 343 12.07 15.45 -20.85
C PHE A 343 11.33 14.46 -19.96
N VAL A 344 12.02 13.89 -18.98
CA VAL A 344 11.43 13.04 -17.95
C VAL A 344 10.54 13.90 -17.06
N ILE A 345 9.23 13.63 -17.13
CA ILE A 345 8.18 14.29 -16.37
C ILE A 345 7.57 13.36 -15.32
N GLY A 346 7.75 12.05 -15.45
CA GLY A 346 7.23 11.07 -14.50
C GLY A 346 8.27 10.02 -14.17
N LEU A 347 8.40 9.71 -12.88
CA LEU A 347 9.21 8.62 -12.36
C LEU A 347 8.40 7.80 -11.37
N ASN A 348 8.08 6.55 -11.73
CA ASN A 348 7.40 5.58 -10.89
C ASN A 348 8.29 4.35 -10.73
N VAL A 349 9.04 4.31 -9.63
CA VAL A 349 9.82 3.15 -9.20
C VAL A 349 9.27 2.58 -7.90
N SER A 350 7.95 2.69 -7.71
CA SER A 350 7.29 2.08 -6.57
C SER A 350 7.48 0.56 -6.58
N ASP A 351 7.52 -0.06 -5.40
CA ASP A 351 7.62 -1.50 -5.23
C ASP A 351 8.74 -2.12 -6.09
N SER A 352 9.91 -1.48 -6.10
CA SER A 352 11.04 -1.88 -6.94
C SER A 352 12.18 -2.50 -6.14
N GLY A 353 11.94 -2.80 -4.85
CA GLY A 353 12.94 -3.36 -3.94
C GLY A 353 14.13 -2.42 -3.72
N ILE A 354 13.93 -1.11 -3.82
CA ILE A 354 15.00 -0.12 -3.59
C ILE A 354 15.31 -0.11 -2.10
N VAL A 355 16.56 -0.36 -1.74
CA VAL A 355 17.06 -0.30 -0.37
C VAL A 355 18.24 0.67 -0.30
N GLY A 356 18.13 1.66 0.59
CA GLY A 356 19.18 2.64 0.89
C GLY A 356 18.67 4.06 1.05
N ASN A 357 19.54 4.99 1.40
CA ASN A 357 19.12 6.35 1.76
C ASN A 357 19.11 7.28 0.54
N ILE A 358 18.10 8.15 0.42
CA ILE A 358 18.14 9.25 -0.55
C ILE A 358 18.93 10.41 0.08
N ASN A 359 20.04 10.81 -0.52
CA ASN A 359 20.85 11.94 -0.05
C ASN A 359 20.54 13.20 -0.86
N SER A 360 20.71 14.40 -0.29
CA SER A 360 20.45 15.68 -0.97
C SER A 360 21.26 15.91 -2.27
N ASN A 361 22.35 15.18 -2.48
CA ASN A 361 23.18 15.23 -3.69
C ASN A 361 22.78 14.19 -4.76
N ASN A 362 21.69 13.46 -4.53
CA ASN A 362 21.24 12.43 -5.45
C ASN A 362 20.80 13.04 -6.81
N THR A 363 21.13 12.34 -7.89
CA THR A 363 20.89 12.79 -9.27
C THR A 363 19.41 12.87 -9.65
N LEU A 364 18.51 12.28 -8.85
CA LEU A 364 17.06 12.49 -8.95
C LEU A 364 16.71 13.98 -8.97
N PHE A 365 17.39 14.78 -8.15
CA PHE A 365 17.12 16.22 -8.03
C PHE A 365 17.62 17.05 -9.21
N ASN A 366 18.27 16.42 -10.20
CA ASN A 366 18.64 17.05 -11.47
C ASN A 366 17.51 16.98 -12.51
N LEU A 367 16.42 16.25 -12.22
CA LEU A 367 15.25 16.12 -13.10
C LEU A 367 14.29 17.29 -12.89
N TYR A 368 14.68 18.50 -13.28
CA TYR A 368 13.90 19.74 -13.04
C TYR A 368 12.51 19.77 -13.70
N HIS A 369 12.25 18.87 -14.65
CA HIS A 369 10.98 18.75 -15.36
C HIS A 369 10.00 17.78 -14.70
N LEU A 370 10.44 17.10 -13.63
CA LEU A 370 9.66 16.07 -12.97
C LEU A 370 8.37 16.66 -12.36
N GLN A 371 7.26 16.04 -12.71
CA GLN A 371 5.90 16.39 -12.30
C GLN A 371 5.27 15.30 -11.43
N ASN A 372 5.60 14.03 -11.68
CA ASN A 372 5.12 12.89 -10.93
C ASN A 372 6.30 12.08 -10.39
N LEU A 373 6.37 11.90 -9.07
CA LEU A 373 7.38 11.08 -8.42
C LEU A 373 6.69 10.09 -7.48
N ASN A 374 6.84 8.79 -7.80
CA ASN A 374 6.34 7.71 -6.98
C ASN A 374 7.49 6.77 -6.58
N LEU A 375 7.83 6.81 -5.30
CA LEU A 375 8.85 5.98 -4.65
C LEU A 375 8.24 5.02 -3.62
N ALA A 376 6.92 4.85 -3.61
CA ALA A 376 6.19 4.09 -2.60
C ALA A 376 6.63 2.62 -2.52
N PHE A 377 6.42 1.98 -1.37
CA PHE A 377 6.72 0.55 -1.18
C PHE A 377 8.20 0.20 -1.45
N ASN A 378 9.12 1.05 -1.00
CA ASN A 378 10.56 0.79 -1.02
C ASN A 378 11.11 0.92 0.40
N ASP A 379 12.38 0.60 0.63
CA ASP A 379 13.00 0.74 1.96
C ASP A 379 14.09 1.82 1.95
N PHE A 380 13.72 3.05 2.30
CA PHE A 380 14.68 4.14 2.47
C PHE A 380 15.36 4.15 3.85
N ASN A 381 15.41 2.99 4.53
CA ASN A 381 16.24 2.72 5.70
C ASN A 381 16.04 3.71 6.86
N SER A 382 14.77 4.03 7.16
CA SER A 382 14.39 4.96 8.23
C SER A 382 15.07 6.33 8.12
N SER A 383 15.29 6.81 6.90
CA SER A 383 15.93 8.11 6.64
C SER A 383 14.91 9.25 6.63
N SER A 384 15.39 10.48 6.82
CA SER A 384 14.56 11.69 6.66
C SER A 384 14.41 12.08 5.21
N ILE A 385 13.32 12.78 4.88
CA ILE A 385 13.11 13.31 3.53
C ILE A 385 14.15 14.43 3.28
N PRO A 386 15.02 14.31 2.27
CA PRO A 386 16.02 15.33 1.97
C PRO A 386 15.39 16.68 1.60
N ALA A 387 15.98 17.77 2.10
CA ALA A 387 15.58 19.14 1.71
C ALA A 387 15.65 19.37 0.19
N ALA A 388 16.48 18.61 -0.53
CA ALA A 388 16.62 18.69 -1.98
C ALA A 388 15.36 18.32 -2.76
N PHE A 389 14.35 17.70 -2.14
CA PHE A 389 13.02 17.56 -2.76
C PHE A 389 12.45 18.92 -3.18
N SER A 390 12.71 20.00 -2.42
CA SER A 390 12.32 21.38 -2.79
C SER A 390 12.90 21.88 -4.13
N HIS A 391 13.91 21.21 -4.70
CA HIS A 391 14.45 21.56 -6.02
C HIS A 391 13.52 21.12 -7.17
N LEU A 392 12.60 20.20 -6.92
CA LEU A 392 11.65 19.68 -7.92
C LEU A 392 10.44 20.60 -8.08
N ARG A 393 10.68 21.84 -8.55
CA ARG A 393 9.69 22.92 -8.60
C ARG A 393 8.47 22.68 -9.49
N ARG A 394 8.51 21.64 -10.34
CA ARG A 394 7.42 21.26 -11.24
C ARG A 394 6.60 20.09 -10.69
N LEU A 395 6.93 19.60 -9.50
CA LEU A 395 6.25 18.47 -8.91
C LEU A 395 4.79 18.81 -8.63
N THR A 396 3.92 17.90 -9.06
CA THR A 396 2.46 17.96 -8.88
C THR A 396 1.98 16.78 -8.06
N HIS A 397 2.63 15.63 -8.19
CA HIS A 397 2.29 14.39 -7.49
C HIS A 397 3.54 13.84 -6.83
N LEU A 398 3.48 13.66 -5.51
CA LEU A 398 4.52 13.06 -4.70
C LEU A 398 3.93 11.90 -3.92
N ASN A 399 4.44 10.70 -4.17
CA ASN A 399 4.08 9.51 -3.40
C ASN A 399 5.33 8.89 -2.79
N LEU A 400 5.42 8.96 -1.45
CA LEU A 400 6.45 8.37 -0.62
C LEU A 400 5.85 7.39 0.41
N SER A 401 4.65 6.83 0.14
CA SER A 401 3.99 5.97 1.11
C SER A 401 4.67 4.61 1.27
N ALA A 402 4.58 4.04 2.48
CA ALA A 402 5.18 2.74 2.80
C ALA A 402 6.65 2.65 2.39
N ALA A 403 7.43 3.72 2.60
CA ALA A 403 8.77 3.86 2.04
C ALA A 403 9.88 3.89 3.12
N SER A 404 9.54 3.55 4.37
CA SER A 404 10.44 3.61 5.53
C SER A 404 11.09 4.99 5.73
N PHE A 405 10.37 6.09 5.51
CA PHE A 405 10.86 7.41 5.89
C PHE A 405 10.56 7.69 7.37
N TRP A 406 11.48 8.38 8.04
CA TRP A 406 11.34 8.87 9.41
C TRP A 406 11.75 10.34 9.49
N ASP A 407 10.89 11.20 10.03
CA ASP A 407 11.25 12.56 10.38
C ASP A 407 10.33 13.12 11.47
N ARG A 408 10.86 14.04 12.27
CA ARG A 408 10.09 14.79 13.27
C ARG A 408 9.46 16.00 12.62
N PHE A 409 8.15 16.02 12.50
CA PHE A 409 7.38 17.22 12.25
C PHE A 409 7.40 18.13 13.51
N PRO A 410 7.91 19.38 13.47
CA PRO A 410 8.24 20.19 12.31
C PRO A 410 9.67 19.94 11.81
N LEU A 411 9.80 19.82 10.49
CA LEU A 411 11.09 19.77 9.80
C LEU A 411 11.94 20.97 10.29
N LYS A 412 12.98 20.70 11.09
CA LYS A 412 13.78 21.75 11.78
C LYS A 412 14.63 22.55 10.80
N SER A 413 14.00 23.43 10.05
CA SER A 413 14.66 24.52 9.32
C SER A 413 13.57 25.42 8.71
N PRO A 414 13.66 26.74 8.83
CA PRO A 414 12.80 27.66 8.05
C PRO A 414 13.00 27.54 6.52
N ASN A 415 13.93 26.68 6.08
CA ASN A 415 14.20 26.29 4.69
C ASN A 415 13.95 24.79 4.42
N LEU A 416 13.42 24.01 5.37
CA LEU A 416 13.06 22.61 5.15
C LEU A 416 11.65 22.54 4.59
N ASN A 417 11.60 22.50 3.27
CA ASN A 417 10.40 22.64 2.51
C ASN A 417 10.23 21.42 1.60
N VAL A 418 9.96 20.26 2.20
CA VAL A 418 9.01 19.32 1.55
C VAL A 418 7.68 20.05 1.32
N TRP A 419 7.42 21.01 2.21
CA TRP A 419 6.33 21.97 2.23
C TRP A 419 6.66 23.37 1.58
N SER A 420 7.70 23.48 0.73
CA SER A 420 7.79 24.49 -0.36
C SER A 420 8.50 23.92 -1.60
N LEU A 421 7.95 22.83 -2.11
CA LEU A 421 8.11 22.49 -3.53
C LEU A 421 7.67 23.64 -4.44
#